data_AF-A0A7X7VA67-F1
#
_entry.id   AF-A0A7X7VA67-F1
#
_cell.length_a   1.000
_cell.length_b   1.000
_cell.length_c   1.000
_cell.angle_alpha   90.00
_cell.angle_beta   90.00
_cell.angle_gamma   90.00
#
_symmetry.space_group_name_H-M   'P 1'
#
loop_
_entity.id
_entity.type
_entity.pdbx_description
1 polymer ?
#
loop_
_entity_poly.entity_id
_entity_poly.type
_entity_poly.pdbx_seq_one_letter_code
_entity_poly.pdbx_strand_id
1 'polypeptide(L)'
;MSWWDVAADYLVALFRTARQALLGNSDALQMDATLAWTVPLGIAAVAGASMMIGQSLVLAINRVDRRRGVLTMVAACLGSVAVALLETALVWSLARLVVDESRPIVELLPGVLVAFAPYWLGFLVLLPYTGPGIAR
;
A
#
# COMPACT_ATOMS: atom_id res chain seq x y z
N MET A 1 -16.63 -23.18 -5.27
CA MET A 1 -15.47 -22.29 -5.42
C MET A 1 -14.42 -22.74 -4.41
N SER A 2 -13.25 -23.16 -4.88
CA SER A 2 -12.15 -23.57 -4.00
C SER A 2 -11.51 -22.33 -3.37
N TRP A 3 -10.95 -22.45 -2.18
CA TRP A 3 -10.25 -21.34 -1.52
C TRP A 3 -9.01 -20.88 -2.32
N TRP A 4 -8.43 -21.79 -3.11
CA TRP A 4 -7.35 -21.48 -4.04
C TRP A 4 -7.79 -20.55 -5.18
N ASP A 5 -9.01 -20.73 -5.69
CA ASP A 5 -9.56 -19.89 -6.76
C ASP A 5 -9.70 -18.46 -6.26
N VAL A 6 -10.29 -18.30 -5.06
CA VAL A 6 -10.46 -16.99 -4.41
C VAL A 6 -9.11 -16.29 -4.16
N ALA A 7 -8.11 -17.04 -3.69
CA ALA A 7 -6.78 -16.49 -3.45
C ALA A 7 -6.09 -16.07 -4.76
N ALA A 8 -6.20 -16.88 -5.81
CA ALA A 8 -5.64 -16.57 -7.12
C ALA A 8 -6.32 -15.32 -7.72
N ASP A 9 -7.65 -15.26 -7.68
CA ASP A 9 -8.44 -14.12 -8.17
C ASP A 9 -8.07 -12.83 -7.43
N TYR A 10 -7.95 -12.91 -6.10
CA TYR A 10 -7.50 -11.78 -5.29
C TYR A 10 -6.10 -11.30 -5.67
N LEU A 11 -5.12 -12.22 -5.80
CA LEU A 11 -3.76 -11.84 -6.18
C LEU A 11 -3.71 -11.24 -7.59
N VAL A 12 -4.44 -11.81 -8.54
CA VAL A 12 -4.54 -11.27 -9.91
C VAL A 12 -5.14 -9.86 -9.89
N ALA A 13 -6.21 -9.64 -9.13
CA ALA A 13 -6.81 -8.32 -8.97
C ALA A 13 -5.83 -7.34 -8.33
N LEU A 14 -5.16 -7.75 -7.26
CA LEU A 14 -4.17 -6.95 -6.53
C LEU A 14 -3.02 -6.47 -7.43
N PHE A 15 -2.38 -7.39 -8.17
CA PHE A 15 -1.29 -7.05 -9.08
C PHE A 15 -1.77 -6.22 -10.29
N ARG A 16 -2.97 -6.52 -10.82
CA ARG A 16 -3.55 -5.76 -11.94
C ARG A 16 -3.79 -4.31 -11.53
N THR A 17 -4.46 -4.09 -10.40
CA THR A 17 -4.74 -2.75 -9.88
C THR A 17 -3.45 -2.00 -9.58
N ALA A 18 -2.50 -2.63 -8.88
CA ALA A 18 -1.22 -1.99 -8.58
C ALA A 18 -0.47 -1.57 -9.86
N ARG A 19 -0.44 -2.43 -10.88
CA ARG A 19 0.15 -2.11 -12.19
C ARG A 19 -0.58 -0.96 -12.88
N GLN A 20 -1.91 -0.96 -12.91
CA GLN A 20 -2.69 0.10 -13.54
C GLN A 20 -2.49 1.44 -12.83
N ALA A 21 -2.46 1.44 -11.49
CA ALA A 21 -2.18 2.61 -10.69
C ALA A 21 -0.78 3.18 -10.94
N LEU A 22 0.24 2.31 -11.02
CA LEU A 22 1.61 2.69 -11.38
C LEU A 22 1.71 3.30 -12.78
N LEU A 23 0.89 2.84 -13.72
CA LEU A 23 0.81 3.38 -15.07
C LEU A 23 -0.07 4.64 -15.17
N GLY A 24 -0.66 5.10 -14.06
CA GLY A 24 -1.55 6.25 -14.03
C GLY A 24 -2.88 6.05 -14.76
N ASN A 25 -3.31 4.80 -14.96
CA ASN A 25 -4.57 4.50 -15.62
C ASN A 25 -5.75 4.61 -14.62
N SER A 26 -6.77 5.39 -14.98
CA SER A 26 -8.02 5.54 -14.22
C SER A 26 -8.80 4.23 -14.06
N ASP A 27 -8.55 3.24 -14.91
CA ASP A 27 -9.14 1.90 -14.80
C ASP A 27 -8.72 1.17 -13.52
N ALA A 28 -7.68 1.63 -12.81
CA ALA A 28 -7.26 1.06 -11.54
C ALA A 28 -8.38 1.07 -10.47
N LEU A 29 -9.37 1.95 -10.61
CA LEU A 29 -10.50 2.07 -9.70
C LEU A 29 -11.71 1.23 -10.13
N GLN A 30 -11.68 0.65 -11.33
CA GLN A 30 -12.72 -0.25 -11.81
C GLN A 30 -12.49 -1.65 -11.24
N MET A 31 -12.97 -1.86 -10.02
CA MET A 31 -12.83 -3.12 -9.29
C MET A 31 -14.10 -3.95 -9.39
N ASP A 32 -13.95 -5.28 -9.39
CA ASP A 32 -15.08 -6.18 -9.20
C ASP A 32 -15.72 -5.91 -7.82
N ALA A 33 -17.05 -5.84 -7.76
CA ALA A 33 -17.80 -5.43 -6.58
C ALA A 33 -17.52 -6.34 -5.36
N THR A 34 -17.17 -7.59 -5.62
CA THR A 34 -16.82 -8.60 -4.61
C THR A 34 -15.50 -8.30 -3.88
N LEU A 35 -14.55 -7.64 -4.54
CA LEU A 35 -13.19 -7.36 -4.05
C LEU A 35 -12.89 -5.86 -3.88
N ALA A 36 -13.91 -5.02 -4.08
CA ALA A 36 -13.79 -3.55 -4.12
C ALA A 36 -13.14 -2.94 -2.86
N TRP A 37 -13.23 -3.61 -1.71
CA TRP A 37 -12.63 -3.15 -0.45
C TRP A 37 -11.34 -3.87 -0.06
N THR A 38 -11.24 -5.14 -0.41
CA THR A 38 -10.11 -5.98 0.00
C THR A 38 -8.85 -5.66 -0.81
N VAL A 39 -9.00 -5.38 -2.10
CA VAL A 39 -7.86 -5.06 -2.99
C VAL A 39 -7.18 -3.73 -2.62
N PRO A 40 -7.89 -2.59 -2.46
CA PRO A 40 -7.25 -1.34 -2.03
C PRO A 40 -6.54 -1.48 -0.68
N LEU A 41 -7.18 -2.17 0.28
CA LEU A 41 -6.60 -2.39 1.60
C LEU A 41 -5.34 -3.25 1.50
N GLY A 42 -5.35 -4.27 0.65
CA GLY A 42 -4.18 -5.08 0.31
C GLY A 42 -3.05 -4.26 -0.29
N ILE A 43 -3.35 -3.32 -1.18
CA ILE A 43 -2.35 -2.42 -1.79
C ILE A 43 -1.66 -1.60 -0.71
N ALA A 44 -2.42 -0.96 0.17
CA ALA A 44 -1.87 -0.18 1.27
C ALA A 44 -1.06 -1.04 2.25
N ALA A 45 -1.52 -2.26 2.56
CA ALA A 45 -0.80 -3.18 3.43
C ALA A 45 0.54 -3.63 2.82
N VAL A 46 0.56 -4.00 1.53
CA VAL A 46 1.79 -4.37 0.80
C VAL A 46 2.73 -3.17 0.69
N ALA A 47 2.22 -1.96 0.51
CA ALA A 47 3.01 -0.74 0.56
C ALA A 47 3.74 -0.57 1.90
N GLY A 48 3.03 -0.75 3.03
CA GLY A 48 3.62 -0.71 4.37
C GLY A 48 4.70 -1.78 4.56
N ALA A 49 4.42 -3.02 4.14
CA ALA A 49 5.39 -4.11 4.18
C ALA A 49 6.64 -3.82 3.34
N SER A 50 6.47 -3.33 2.11
CA SER A 50 7.56 -3.02 1.19
C SER A 50 8.45 -1.90 1.70
N MET A 51 7.85 -0.81 2.19
CA MET A 51 8.61 0.25 2.87
C MET A 51 9.41 -0.28 4.05
N MET A 52 8.81 -1.16 4.86
CA MET A 52 9.46 -1.71 6.02
C MET A 52 10.60 -2.68 5.68
N ILE A 53 10.45 -3.44 4.59
CA ILE A 53 11.57 -4.18 3.99
C ILE A 53 12.67 -3.19 3.58
N GLY A 54 12.32 -2.05 2.98
CA GLY A 54 13.24 -0.96 2.68
C GLY A 54 14.01 -0.45 3.92
N GLN A 55 13.35 -0.41 5.07
CA GLN A 55 13.94 0.00 6.36
C GLN A 55 14.53 -1.18 7.17
N SER A 56 14.48 -2.41 6.65
CA SER A 56 14.92 -3.61 7.38
C SER A 56 16.41 -3.59 7.71
N LEU A 57 17.22 -2.89 6.92
CA LEU A 57 18.64 -2.66 7.20
C LEU A 57 18.84 -1.94 8.54
N VAL A 58 17.97 -0.97 8.87
CA VAL A 58 18.01 -0.26 10.16
C VAL A 58 17.72 -1.22 11.31
N LEU A 59 16.74 -2.13 11.14
CA LEU A 59 16.44 -3.16 12.15
C LEU A 59 17.59 -4.16 12.30
N ALA A 60 18.24 -4.53 11.20
CA ALA A 60 19.39 -5.43 11.20
C ALA A 60 20.61 -4.81 11.89
N ILE A 61 20.91 -3.53 11.60
CA ILE A 61 21.97 -2.76 12.27
C ILE A 61 21.69 -2.67 13.77
N ASN A 62 20.45 -2.38 14.15
CA ASN A 62 20.03 -2.30 15.56
C ASN A 62 19.86 -3.66 16.25
N ARG A 63 20.22 -4.78 15.59
CA ARG A 63 20.11 -6.16 16.12
C ARG A 63 18.75 -6.44 16.76
N VAL A 64 17.68 -5.98 16.13
CA VAL A 64 16.32 -6.15 16.66
C VAL A 64 15.93 -7.63 16.61
N ASP A 65 15.45 -8.17 17.74
CA ASP A 65 14.98 -9.55 17.82
C ASP A 65 13.92 -9.86 16.77
N ARG A 66 13.93 -11.08 16.23
CA ARG A 66 13.01 -11.52 15.16
C ARG A 66 11.53 -11.28 15.49
N ARG A 67 11.14 -11.45 16.76
CA ARG A 67 9.77 -11.17 17.23
C ARG A 67 9.41 -9.68 17.12
N ARG A 68 10.33 -8.80 17.54
CA ARG A 68 10.16 -7.35 17.43
C ARG A 68 10.11 -6.94 15.96
N GLY A 69 10.97 -7.51 15.11
CA GLY A 69 10.93 -7.27 13.66
C GLY A 69 9.58 -7.59 13.02
N VAL A 70 8.96 -8.72 13.38
CA VAL A 70 7.60 -9.07 12.91
C VAL A 70 6.56 -8.09 13.42
N LEU A 71 6.61 -7.69 14.69
CA LEU A 71 5.69 -6.69 15.24
C LEU A 71 5.82 -5.35 14.52
N THR A 72 7.04 -4.91 14.23
CA THR A 72 7.26 -3.66 13.49
C THR A 72 6.79 -3.78 12.04
N MET A 73 6.92 -4.95 11.41
CA MET A 73 6.35 -5.21 10.08
C MET A 73 4.82 -5.08 10.08
N VAL A 74 4.15 -5.73 11.05
CA VAL A 74 2.69 -5.63 11.20
C VAL A 74 2.29 -4.18 11.48
N ALA A 75 3.02 -3.49 12.36
CA ALA A 75 2.79 -2.08 12.64
C ALA A 75 2.97 -1.20 11.40
N ALA A 76 3.91 -1.51 10.50
CA ALA A 76 4.09 -0.79 9.25
C ALA A 76 2.92 -1.01 8.28
N CYS A 77 2.41 -2.23 8.15
CA CYS A 77 1.21 -2.52 7.35
C CYS A 77 -0.04 -1.82 7.89
N LEU A 78 -0.23 -1.82 9.21
CA LEU A 78 -1.35 -1.11 9.83
C LEU A 78 -1.16 0.41 9.75
N GLY A 79 0.08 0.88 9.91
CA GLY A 79 0.45 2.27 9.81
C GLY A 79 0.17 2.85 8.43
N SER A 80 0.50 2.14 7.35
CA SER A 80 0.19 2.61 5.99
C SER A 80 -1.31 2.74 5.75
N VAL A 81 -2.12 1.79 6.25
CA VAL A 81 -3.59 1.90 6.19
C VAL A 81 -4.08 3.10 7.01
N ALA A 82 -3.55 3.30 8.22
CA ALA A 82 -3.93 4.43 9.07
C ALA A 82 -3.59 5.78 8.43
N VAL A 83 -2.42 5.89 7.78
CA VAL A 83 -2.03 7.08 7.01
C VAL A 83 -2.99 7.30 5.86
N ALA A 84 -3.35 6.26 5.09
CA ALA A 84 -4.31 6.38 4.00
C ALA A 84 -5.70 6.82 4.49
N LEU A 85 -6.16 6.34 5.65
CA LEU A 85 -7.41 6.81 6.27
C LEU A 85 -7.35 8.28 6.66
N LEU A 86 -6.23 8.72 7.25
CA LEU A 86 -6.00 10.12 7.61
C LEU A 86 -5.96 11.01 6.35
N GLU A 87 -5.22 10.61 5.32
CA GLU A 87 -5.17 11.31 4.03
C GLU A 87 -6.54 11.39 3.37
N THR A 88 -7.33 10.31 3.41
CA THR A 88 -8.70 10.30 2.89
C THR A 88 -9.57 11.32 3.64
N ALA A 89 -9.48 11.36 4.97
CA ALA A 89 -10.22 12.32 5.78
C ALA A 89 -9.81 13.77 5.45
N LEU A 90 -8.51 14.02 5.27
CA LEU A 90 -8.00 15.34 4.90
C LEU A 90 -8.45 15.75 3.50
N VAL A 91 -8.30 14.89 2.49
CA VAL A 91 -8.72 15.14 1.11
C VAL A 91 -10.22 15.36 1.04
N TRP A 92 -11.02 14.52 1.71
CA TRP A 92 -12.47 14.67 1.78
C TRP A 92 -12.87 16.00 2.44
N SER A 93 -12.22 16.36 3.55
CA SER A 93 -12.49 17.63 4.24
C SER A 93 -12.16 18.83 3.35
N LEU A 94 -11.02 18.79 2.65
CA LEU A 94 -10.64 19.85 1.71
C LEU A 94 -11.59 19.93 0.52
N ALA A 95 -11.98 18.80 -0.08
CA ALA A 95 -12.93 18.77 -1.17
C ALA A 95 -14.28 19.39 -0.77
N ARG A 96 -14.77 19.06 0.42
CA ARG A 96 -16.01 19.63 0.94
C ARG A 96 -15.92 21.12 1.27
N LEU A 97 -14.81 21.56 1.86
CA LEU A 97 -14.66 22.94 2.33
C LEU A 97 -14.26 23.92 1.22
N VAL A 98 -13.54 23.45 0.20
CA VAL A 98 -12.97 24.31 -0.86
C VAL A 98 -13.70 24.17 -2.18
N VAL A 99 -14.12 22.95 -2.54
CA VAL A 99 -14.71 22.64 -3.85
C VAL A 99 -16.25 22.53 -3.77
N ASP A 100 -16.81 22.52 -2.55
CA ASP A 100 -18.24 22.28 -2.28
C ASP A 100 -18.73 20.91 -2.82
N GLU A 101 -17.82 19.94 -2.95
CA GLU A 101 -18.14 18.59 -3.39
C GLU A 101 -18.65 17.76 -2.20
N SER A 102 -19.86 17.22 -2.31
CA SER A 102 -20.56 16.54 -1.22
C SER A 102 -20.52 15.01 -1.30
N ARG A 103 -19.58 14.42 -2.03
CA ARG A 103 -19.45 12.95 -2.13
C ARG A 103 -19.14 12.29 -0.77
N PRO A 104 -19.65 11.08 -0.53
CA PRO A 104 -19.36 10.35 0.69
C PRO A 104 -17.88 9.91 0.72
N ILE A 105 -17.26 10.00 1.90
CA ILE A 105 -15.84 9.63 2.11
C ILE A 105 -15.53 8.19 1.68
N VAL A 106 -16.53 7.32 1.75
CA VAL A 106 -16.48 5.90 1.39
C VAL A 106 -16.17 5.72 -0.11
N GLU A 107 -16.56 6.66 -0.97
CA GLU A 107 -16.24 6.62 -2.41
C GLU A 107 -14.79 7.05 -2.71
N LEU A 108 -14.18 7.84 -1.83
CA LEU A 108 -12.80 8.35 -2.01
C LEU A 108 -11.75 7.38 -1.48
N LEU A 109 -12.08 6.64 -0.42
CA LEU A 109 -11.15 5.78 0.31
C LEU A 109 -10.43 4.74 -0.59
N PRO A 110 -11.12 4.00 -1.49
CA PRO A 110 -10.44 3.07 -2.40
C PRO A 110 -9.40 3.77 -3.28
N GLY A 111 -9.70 4.98 -3.76
CA GLY A 111 -8.78 5.77 -4.58
C GLY A 111 -7.50 6.15 -3.83
N VAL A 112 -7.64 6.60 -2.59
CA VAL A 112 -6.49 6.96 -1.75
C VAL A 112 -5.66 5.72 -1.41
N LEU A 113 -6.29 4.60 -1.05
CA LEU A 113 -5.58 3.34 -0.78
C LEU A 113 -4.82 2.82 -2.00
N VAL A 114 -5.42 2.90 -3.20
CA VAL A 114 -4.77 2.53 -4.46
C VAL A 114 -3.61 3.46 -4.80
N ALA A 115 -3.66 4.74 -4.40
CA ALA A 115 -2.58 5.70 -4.60
C ALA A 115 -1.28 5.32 -3.87
N PHE A 116 -1.32 4.36 -2.93
CA PHE A 116 -0.14 3.82 -2.25
C PHE A 116 0.59 2.76 -3.09
N ALA A 117 0.07 2.37 -4.26
CA ALA A 117 0.72 1.39 -5.15
C ALA A 117 2.20 1.69 -5.49
N PRO A 118 2.65 2.93 -5.71
CA PRO A 118 4.07 3.25 -5.90
C PRO A 118 4.97 2.75 -4.76
N TYR A 119 4.47 2.74 -3.53
CA TYR A 119 5.22 2.28 -2.36
C TYR A 119 5.42 0.77 -2.30
N TRP A 120 4.83 -0.01 -3.22
CA TRP A 120 5.23 -1.40 -3.45
C TRP A 120 6.70 -1.53 -3.86
N LEU A 121 7.27 -0.47 -4.44
CA LEU A 121 8.69 -0.37 -4.76
C LEU A 121 9.50 0.27 -3.60
N GLY A 122 8.91 0.45 -2.41
CA GLY A 122 9.54 1.08 -1.25
C GLY A 122 10.82 0.37 -0.77
N PHE A 123 10.95 -0.93 -1.03
CA PHE A 123 12.18 -1.67 -0.75
C PHE A 123 13.41 -1.13 -1.51
N LEU A 124 13.22 -0.42 -2.64
CA LEU A 124 14.31 0.16 -3.42
C LEU A 124 15.07 1.27 -2.67
N VAL A 125 14.53 1.77 -1.55
CA VAL A 125 15.26 2.64 -0.62
C VAL A 125 16.54 1.97 -0.08
N LEU A 126 16.67 0.65 -0.18
CA LEU A 126 17.89 -0.08 0.15
C LEU A 126 19.02 0.09 -0.87
N LEU A 127 18.72 0.43 -2.13
CA LEU A 127 19.72 0.46 -3.21
C LEU A 127 20.96 1.32 -2.91
N PRO A 128 20.87 2.52 -2.29
CA PRO A 128 22.06 3.30 -1.96
C PRO A 128 23.01 2.58 -0.99
N TYR A 129 22.50 1.67 -0.17
CA TYR A 129 23.28 0.93 0.84
C TYR A 129 23.99 -0.29 0.27
N THR A 130 23.66 -0.75 -0.94
CA THR A 130 24.36 -1.86 -1.61
C THR A 130 25.62 -1.39 -2.36
N GLY A 131 25.85 -0.08 -2.46
CA GLY A 131 26.87 0.58 -3.28
C GLY A 131 28.33 0.09 -3.16
N PRO A 132 28.99 0.06 -1.98
CA PRO A 132 30.39 -0.38 -1.90
C PRO A 132 30.59 -1.87 -2.23
N GLY A 133 29.50 -2.65 -2.31
CA GLY A 133 29.53 -4.09 -2.60
C GLY A 133 29.42 -4.46 -4.08
N ILE A 134 29.12 -3.51 -4.97
CA ILE A 134 29.02 -3.75 -6.44
C ILE A 134 30.20 -3.10 -7.20
N ALA A 135 30.92 -2.18 -6.56
CA ALA A 135 32.10 -1.50 -7.12
C ALA A 135 33.44 -2.16 -6.74
N ARG A 136 33.42 -3.40 -6.22
CA ARG A 136 34.62 -4.20 -5.93
C ARG A 136 34.62 -5.48 -6.73
#